data_AF-A0A7L3NFR9-F1
#
_entry.id   AF-A0A7L3NFR9-F1
#
_cell.length_a   1.000
_cell.length_b   1.000
_cell.length_c   1.000
_cell.angle_alpha   90.00
_cell.angle_beta   90.00
_cell.angle_gamma   90.00
#
_symmetry.space_group_name_H-M   'P 1'
#
loop_
_entity.id
_entity.type
_entity.pdbx_description
1 polymer ?
#
loop_
_entity_poly.entity_id
_entity_poly.type
_entity_poly.pdbx_seq_one_letter_code
_entity_poly.pdbx_strand_id
1 'polypeptide(L)'
;NDGSGKLGLKEFHTLLTKVQNFDFGFCVLRVLQKIHREIDVDQSSTMNSYEMRRELETAGFKLNCQLHQIIVAHFANEDLIIDFDNFVWYLIHLETLF
;
A
#
# COMPACT_ATOMS: atom_id res chain seq x y z
N ASN A 1 2.61 7.05 -28.80
CA ASN A 1 3.97 7.49 -28.45
C ASN A 1 4.41 8.38 -29.60
N ASP A 2 4.19 9.68 -29.49
CA ASP A 2 4.18 10.59 -30.65
C ASP A 2 5.58 11.00 -31.15
N GLY A 3 6.65 10.37 -30.64
CA GLY A 3 8.01 10.43 -31.22
C GLY A 3 8.66 11.81 -31.32
N SER A 4 7.99 12.86 -30.86
CA SER A 4 8.34 14.27 -31.14
C SER A 4 9.34 14.87 -30.14
N GLY A 5 9.71 14.12 -29.09
CA GLY A 5 10.58 14.60 -28.02
C GLY A 5 9.98 15.75 -27.19
N LYS A 6 8.69 16.07 -27.37
CA LYS A 6 7.97 17.11 -26.64
C LYS A 6 6.77 16.47 -25.93
N LEU A 7 6.56 16.86 -24.68
CA LEU A 7 5.43 16.40 -23.87
C LEU A 7 4.14 17.06 -24.36
N GLY A 8 3.32 16.31 -25.09
CA GLY A 8 1.96 16.75 -25.41
C GLY A 8 1.10 16.87 -24.15
N LEU A 9 0.03 17.67 -24.19
CA LEU A 9 -0.85 17.93 -23.03
C LEU A 9 -1.40 16.64 -22.38
N LYS A 10 -1.69 15.61 -23.19
CA LYS A 10 -2.10 14.28 -22.71
C LYS A 10 -0.95 13.52 -22.04
N GLU A 11 0.24 13.53 -22.62
CA GLU A 11 1.42 12.86 -22.07
C GLU A 11 1.89 13.56 -20.78
N PHE A 12 1.79 14.89 -20.73
CA PHE A 12 2.04 15.69 -19.54
C PHE A 12 1.06 15.35 -18.42
N HIS A 13 -0.24 15.25 -18.73
CA HIS A 13 -1.24 14.81 -17.76
C HIS A 13 -0.93 13.41 -17.22
N THR A 14 -0.61 12.45 -18.09
CA THR A 14 -0.20 11.10 -17.67
C THR A 14 1.06 11.10 -16.80
N LEU A 15 2.06 11.93 -17.12
CA LEU A 15 3.25 12.05 -16.27
C LEU A 15 2.91 12.69 -14.92
N LEU A 16 2.06 13.72 -14.89
CA LEU A 16 1.65 14.37 -13.64
C LEU A 16 0.91 13.40 -12.73
N THR A 17 -0.02 12.61 -13.28
CA THR A 17 -0.70 11.55 -12.54
C THR A 17 0.31 10.54 -11.99
N LYS A 18 1.34 10.14 -12.76
CA LYS A 18 2.39 9.24 -12.27
C LYS A 18 3.22 9.84 -11.13
N VAL A 19 3.58 11.12 -11.22
CA VAL A 19 4.34 11.81 -10.16
C VAL A 19 3.49 11.94 -8.89
N GLN A 20 2.22 12.32 -9.04
CA GLN A 20 1.27 12.39 -7.92
C GLN A 20 1.07 11.02 -7.26
N ASN A 21 0.94 9.96 -8.04
CA ASN A 21 0.83 8.59 -7.52
C ASN A 21 2.10 8.15 -6.80
N PHE A 22 3.27 8.55 -7.27
CA PHE A 22 4.54 8.24 -6.62
C PHE A 22 4.68 8.96 -5.27
N ASP A 23 4.39 10.27 -5.23
CA ASP A 23 4.39 11.05 -3.99
C ASP A 23 3.36 10.51 -2.99
N PHE A 24 2.18 10.15 -3.47
CA PHE A 24 1.13 9.57 -2.65
C PHE A 24 1.54 8.20 -2.09
N GLY A 25 2.01 7.29 -2.94
CA GLY A 25 2.49 5.97 -2.52
C GLY A 25 3.65 6.05 -1.53
N PHE A 26 4.56 7.00 -1.71
CA PHE A 26 5.64 7.25 -0.75
C PHE A 26 5.12 7.77 0.59
N CYS A 27 4.11 8.65 0.59
CA CYS A 27 3.46 9.13 1.80
C CYS A 27 2.79 7.98 2.57
N VAL A 28 2.02 7.13 1.88
CA VAL A 28 1.36 5.96 2.46
C VAL A 28 2.39 4.99 3.05
N LEU A 29 3.46 4.67 2.31
CA LEU A 29 4.55 3.83 2.80
C LEU A 29 5.17 4.40 4.08
N ARG A 30 5.42 5.72 4.14
CA ARG A 30 6.01 6.38 5.32
C ARG A 30 5.09 6.33 6.55
N VAL A 31 3.79 6.54 6.35
CA VAL A 31 2.80 6.49 7.45
C VAL A 31 2.70 5.06 7.98
N LEU A 32 2.54 4.08 7.09
CA LEU A 32 2.42 2.68 7.47
C LEU A 32 3.71 2.17 8.13
N GLN A 33 4.89 2.52 7.62
CA GLN A 33 6.17 2.14 8.24
C GLN A 33 6.30 2.67 9.67
N LYS A 34 5.84 3.91 9.92
CA LYS A 34 5.89 4.50 11.25
C LYS A 34 4.98 3.76 12.22
N ILE A 35 3.76 3.45 11.80
CA ILE A 35 2.77 2.75 12.62
C ILE A 35 3.21 1.29 12.84
N HIS A 36 3.69 0.62 11.80
CA HIS A 36 4.24 -0.73 11.89
C HIS A 36 5.37 -0.78 12.89
N ARG A 37 6.31 0.18 12.88
CA ARG A 37 7.39 0.24 13.88
C ARG A 37 6.90 0.49 15.31
N GLU A 38 5.76 1.14 15.51
CA GLU A 38 5.15 1.32 16.84
C GLU A 38 4.41 0.07 17.32
N ILE A 39 3.98 -0.80 16.39
CA ILE A 39 3.20 -2.01 16.66
C ILE A 39 4.08 -3.27 16.71
N ASP A 40 5.09 -3.35 15.85
CA ASP A 40 6.08 -4.42 15.73
C ASP A 40 7.17 -4.26 16.82
N VAL A 41 6.86 -4.77 18.01
CA VAL A 41 7.75 -4.76 19.18
C VAL A 41 8.87 -5.80 19.04
N ASP A 42 8.67 -6.86 18.25
CA ASP A 42 9.61 -7.96 18.09
C ASP A 42 10.51 -7.85 16.85
N GLN A 43 10.33 -6.82 16.02
CA GLN A 43 11.06 -6.62 14.75
C GLN A 43 10.96 -7.84 13.84
N SER A 44 9.86 -8.58 13.93
CA SER A 44 9.69 -9.79 13.13
C SER A 44 9.64 -9.50 11.63
N SER A 45 9.46 -8.22 11.24
CA SER A 45 9.29 -7.79 9.84
C SER A 45 8.08 -8.45 9.16
N THR A 46 7.23 -9.06 9.98
CA THR A 46 6.08 -9.84 9.58
C THR A 46 4.89 -9.39 10.37
N MET A 47 3.71 -9.50 9.77
CA MET A 47 2.49 -8.99 10.37
C MET A 47 1.45 -10.10 10.43
N ASN A 48 0.86 -10.32 11.60
CA ASN A 48 -0.31 -11.19 11.69
C ASN A 48 -1.58 -10.43 11.26
N SER A 49 -2.65 -11.17 10.98
CA SER A 49 -3.92 -10.60 10.53
C SER A 49 -4.56 -9.58 11.49
N TYR A 50 -4.26 -9.67 12.79
CA TYR A 50 -4.75 -8.77 13.83
C TYR A 50 -3.94 -7.46 13.88
N GLU A 51 -2.62 -7.55 13.80
CA GLU A 51 -1.71 -6.41 13.68
C GLU A 51 -2.02 -5.60 12.43
N MET A 52 -2.20 -6.28 11.29
CA MET A 52 -2.61 -5.64 10.03
C MET A 52 -3.88 -4.83 10.18
N ARG A 53 -4.90 -5.39 10.83
CA ARG A 53 -6.15 -4.66 11.06
C ARG A 53 -5.95 -3.46 11.96
N ARG A 54 -5.17 -3.60 13.03
CA ARG A 54 -4.90 -2.54 14.00
C ARG A 54 -4.06 -1.40 13.40
N GLU A 55 -3.07 -1.73 12.58
CA GLU A 55 -2.25 -0.78 11.82
C GLU A 55 -3.10 0.04 10.86
N LEU A 56 -3.97 -0.61 10.10
CA LEU A 56 -4.87 0.06 9.15
C LEU A 56 -5.85 0.99 9.86
N GLU A 57 -6.46 0.53 10.96
CA GLU A 57 -7.34 1.37 11.77
C GLU A 57 -6.61 2.59 12.33
N THR A 58 -5.34 2.42 12.75
CA THR A 58 -4.50 3.52 13.28
C THR A 58 -4.09 4.50 12.16
N ALA A 59 -3.84 3.99 10.96
CA ALA A 59 -3.55 4.78 9.77
C ALA A 59 -4.79 5.50 9.21
N GLY A 60 -5.98 5.23 9.75
CA GLY A 60 -7.25 5.82 9.30
C GLY A 60 -7.92 5.07 8.14
N PHE A 61 -7.35 3.94 7.70
CA PHE A 61 -7.95 3.08 6.68
C PHE A 61 -8.99 2.16 7.32
N LYS A 62 -10.25 2.32 6.93
CA LYS A 62 -11.33 1.41 7.32
C LYS A 62 -11.50 0.32 6.26
N LEU A 63 -10.87 -0.83 6.46
CA LEU A 63 -11.17 -1.99 5.62
C LEU A 63 -12.49 -2.65 6.01
N ASN A 64 -13.31 -2.95 5.00
CA ASN A 64 -14.42 -3.89 5.14
C ASN A 64 -13.87 -5.27 5.52
N CYS A 65 -14.57 -6.00 6.40
CA CYS A 65 -14.25 -7.38 6.75
C CYS A 65 -14.08 -8.29 5.52
N GLN A 66 -14.82 -8.05 4.43
CA GLN A 66 -14.63 -8.80 3.18
C GLN A 66 -13.29 -8.50 2.51
N LEU A 67 -12.86 -7.23 2.47
CA LEU A 67 -11.55 -6.85 1.94
C LEU A 67 -10.42 -7.41 2.82
N HIS A 68 -10.60 -7.39 4.14
CA HIS A 68 -9.64 -7.99 5.08
C HIS A 68 -9.47 -9.50 4.82
N GLN A 69 -10.57 -10.23 4.66
CA GLN A 69 -10.52 -11.66 4.32
C GLN A 69 -9.84 -11.93 2.98
N ILE A 70 -10.10 -11.12 1.96
CA ILE A 70 -9.45 -11.25 0.64
C ILE A 70 -7.95 -11.03 0.78
N ILE A 71 -7.52 -9.99 1.51
CA ILE A 71 -6.09 -9.71 1.67
C ILE A 71 -5.40 -10.81 2.47
N VAL A 72 -5.99 -11.27 3.57
CA VAL A 72 -5.43 -12.39 4.34
C VAL A 72 -5.37 -13.66 3.47
N ALA A 73 -6.41 -13.97 2.68
CA ALA A 73 -6.40 -15.14 1.82
C ALA A 73 -5.39 -15.06 0.65
N HIS A 74 -4.98 -13.85 0.26
CA HIS A 74 -4.08 -13.64 -0.89
C HIS A 74 -2.61 -13.45 -0.48
N PHE A 75 -2.38 -12.86 0.69
CA PHE A 75 -1.04 -12.46 1.15
C PHE A 75 -0.56 -13.23 2.38
N ALA A 76 -1.44 -13.91 3.11
CA ALA A 76 -1.00 -14.72 4.24
C ALA A 76 -0.45 -16.06 3.74
N ASN A 77 0.71 -16.46 4.26
CA ASN A 77 1.31 -17.76 4.01
C ASN A 77 0.58 -18.88 4.80
N GLU A 78 1.08 -20.11 4.72
CA GLU A 78 0.51 -21.28 5.43
C GLU A 78 0.47 -21.07 6.97
N ASP A 79 1.31 -20.18 7.50
CA ASP A 79 1.38 -19.80 8.91
C ASP A 79 0.53 -18.57 9.27
N LEU A 80 -0.30 -18.07 8.34
CA LEU A 80 -1.11 -16.85 8.48
C LEU A 80 -0.29 -15.57 8.70
N ILE A 81 0.96 -15.57 8.26
CA ILE A 81 1.89 -14.46 8.36
C ILE A 81 1.87 -13.69 7.04
N ILE A 82 1.79 -12.36 7.13
CA ILE A 82 1.74 -11.43 6.00
C ILE A 82 3.03 -10.61 6.00
N ASP A 83 3.73 -10.59 4.86
CA ASP A 83 4.88 -9.70 4.67
C ASP A 83 4.40 -8.25 4.52
N PHE A 84 4.94 -7.37 5.35
CA PHE A 84 4.55 -5.96 5.36
C PHE A 84 4.79 -5.28 4.00
N ASP A 85 5.95 -5.51 3.38
CA ASP A 85 6.30 -4.87 2.10
C ASP A 85 5.33 -5.26 0.97
N ASN A 86 4.91 -6.53 0.92
CA ASN A 86 3.94 -7.01 -0.05
C ASN A 86 2.55 -6.40 0.18
N PHE A 87 2.16 -6.28 1.46
CA PHE A 87 0.90 -5.67 1.85
C PHE A 87 0.82 -4.17 1.48
N VAL A 88 1.86 -3.40 1.80
CA VAL A 88 1.91 -1.96 1.50
C VAL A 88 1.94 -1.71 0.00
N TRP A 89 2.70 -2.51 -0.76
CA TRP A 89 2.72 -2.40 -2.21
C TRP A 89 1.32 -2.62 -2.81
N TYR A 90 0.58 -3.60 -2.30
CA TYR A 90 -0.78 -3.87 -2.76
C TYR A 90 -1.76 -2.76 -2.40
N LEU A 91 -1.65 -2.15 -1.21
CA LEU A 91 -2.47 -0.99 -0.84
C LEU A 91 -2.25 0.20 -1.77
N ILE A 92 -0.98 0.54 -2.03
CA ILE A 92 -0.63 1.61 -2.97
C ILE A 92 -1.18 1.28 -4.35
N HIS A 93 -1.06 0.03 -4.80
CA HIS A 93 -1.60 -0.42 -6.08
C HIS A 93 -3.13 -0.27 -6.15
N LEU A 94 -3.85 -0.71 -5.12
CA LEU A 94 -5.31 -0.60 -5.00
C LEU A 94 -5.79 0.85 -5.09
N GLU A 95 -5.10 1.76 -4.42
CA GLU A 95 -5.48 3.18 -4.41
C GLU A 95 -5.14 3.87 -5.73
N THR A 96 -4.11 3.42 -6.46
CA THR A 96 -3.82 3.92 -7.82
C THR A 96 -4.76 3.40 -8.92
N LEU A 97 -5.55 2.35 -8.63
CA LEU A 97 -6.55 1.80 -9.56
C LEU A 97 -7.91 2.51 -9.47
N PHE A 98 -8.18 3.28 -8.41
CA PHE A 98 -9.40 4.05 -8.19
C PHE A 98 -9.19 5.55 -8.45
#